data_AF-Q18013-F1
#
_entry.id   AF-Q18013-F1
#
_cell.length_a   1.000
_cell.length_b   1.000
_cell.length_c   1.000
_cell.angle_alpha   90.00
_cell.angle_beta   90.00
_cell.angle_gamma   90.00
#
_symmetry.space_group_name_H-M   'P 1'
#
loop_
_entity.id
_entity.type
_entity.pdbx_description
1 polymer ?
#
loop_
_entity_poly.entity_id
_entity_poly.type
_entity_poly.pdbx_seq_one_letter_code
_entity_poly.pdbx_strand_id
1 'polypeptide(L)'
;MSSMEKLTSDLQAERQKLALYEKNLRVAVESCKALKAEKENLANIIAGFACAEVKPGSTDINDLKQKIAVLTKEFQGKESALVLARNSVLKENQELKKRLAEAESVPNSLATSRNGDCSFHVAELEQKLRKEMSLTRKYEQRLQQLESQLKNNSASDSKMELANKQLEAEREQFKKLYEDAHGRSIFLERKFTSLQLDQKRDEAETPKVVAAVEDDIKIAKLENQIMNLSKRCDDKEDELSELSSIITQIKGENMVLKESLEQLEKKRSLSPVDEFWFRDGMSDEYEKFKKDNGNPLEFCCPTLRDDVLTLIDKAVEDNARSDQVKQQQIQITNLERTIRVLNDKINCNDVFRSDVEEKLDKLKDDISSREREINAQKEEVNRIKDSLRLEKSKRNELEEEVLRQRRCAQEEIESRDQEIEAFRKMLVTLRHEKMERSQNPRKISRHNRSSAHDEESARRRSRTFSQDDTAVPNDPDSKNVYYENQLSKKDYDIQELRRQLMDVEIRLRENESVSMSRQLESVAHNEEMTEKVRVLEGKLQMLSSTSEIDYLRNIFTQFLHSMGSPNAASKAILKAMGSVLKVPMAEMKIIDKK
;
A
#
# COMPACT_ATOMS: atom_id res chain seq x y z
N MET A 1 26.80 -39.20 -31.04
CA MET A 1 26.36 -37.86 -30.62
C MET A 1 24.93 -37.98 -30.14
N SER A 2 24.76 -37.76 -28.85
CA SER A 2 23.62 -38.23 -28.06
C SER A 2 22.40 -37.36 -28.30
N SER A 3 21.19 -37.94 -28.25
CA SER A 3 19.91 -37.21 -28.33
C SER A 3 19.85 -36.00 -27.37
N MET A 4 20.65 -36.03 -26.29
CA MET A 4 20.78 -34.97 -25.31
C MET A 4 21.49 -33.71 -25.85
N GLU A 5 22.54 -33.86 -26.68
CA GLU A 5 23.29 -32.73 -27.28
C GLU A 5 22.43 -31.95 -28.28
N LYS A 6 21.57 -32.66 -29.02
CA LYS A 6 20.62 -32.03 -29.93
C LYS A 6 19.56 -31.23 -29.16
N LEU A 7 19.03 -31.80 -28.08
CA LEU A 7 18.04 -31.14 -27.24
C LEU A 7 18.60 -29.87 -26.56
N THR A 8 19.84 -29.91 -26.08
CA THR A 8 20.49 -28.72 -25.50
C THR A 8 20.79 -27.64 -26.53
N SER A 9 21.19 -28.03 -27.75
CA SER A 9 21.38 -27.08 -28.86
C SER A 9 20.06 -26.42 -29.28
N ASP A 10 18.98 -27.19 -29.41
CA ASP A 10 17.64 -26.69 -29.74
C ASP A 10 17.11 -25.75 -28.63
N LEU A 11 17.32 -26.10 -27.36
CA LEU A 11 16.95 -25.24 -26.21
C LEU A 11 17.74 -23.92 -26.22
N GLN A 12 19.03 -23.95 -26.56
CA GLN A 12 19.86 -22.75 -26.64
C GLN A 12 19.44 -21.84 -27.80
N ALA A 13 19.06 -22.42 -28.95
CA ALA A 13 18.52 -21.67 -30.09
C ALA A 13 17.19 -20.98 -29.73
N GLU A 14 16.28 -21.68 -29.04
CA GLU A 14 15.02 -21.10 -28.58
C GLU A 14 15.22 -19.98 -27.53
N ARG A 15 16.20 -20.12 -26.63
CA ARG A 15 16.57 -19.04 -25.69
C ARG A 15 17.07 -17.78 -26.41
N GLN A 16 17.88 -17.94 -27.46
CA GLN A 16 18.34 -16.80 -28.26
C GLN A 16 17.19 -16.13 -29.02
N LYS A 17 16.25 -16.92 -29.55
CA LYS A 17 15.06 -16.42 -30.23
C LYS A 17 14.14 -15.63 -29.28
N LEU A 18 13.93 -16.13 -28.06
CA LEU A 18 13.21 -15.43 -26.99
C LEU A 18 13.87 -14.09 -26.61
N ALA A 19 15.20 -14.08 -26.43
CA ALA A 19 15.93 -12.86 -26.12
C ALA A 19 15.79 -11.79 -27.23
N LEU A 20 15.76 -12.21 -28.50
CA LEU A 20 15.52 -11.30 -29.64
C LEU A 20 14.10 -10.73 -29.61
N TYR A 21 13.09 -11.57 -29.35
CA TYR A 21 11.70 -11.11 -29.24
C TYR A 21 11.49 -10.12 -28.09
N GLU A 22 12.09 -10.37 -26.92
CA GLU A 22 12.04 -9.45 -25.78
C GLU A 22 12.69 -8.10 -26.09
N LYS A 23 13.81 -8.10 -26.82
CA LYS A 23 14.47 -6.87 -27.28
C LYS A 23 13.56 -6.09 -28.23
N ASN A 24 12.95 -6.77 -29.21
CA ASN A 24 12.04 -6.13 -30.16
C ASN A 24 10.78 -5.58 -29.47
N LEU A 25 10.24 -6.30 -28.49
CA LEU A 25 9.10 -5.86 -27.70
C LEU A 25 9.43 -4.61 -26.88
N ARG A 26 10.63 -4.54 -26.26
CA ARG A 26 11.12 -3.34 -25.57
C ARG A 26 11.17 -2.12 -26.49
N VAL A 27 11.75 -2.26 -27.67
CA VAL A 27 11.83 -1.17 -28.67
C VAL A 27 10.44 -0.72 -29.11
N ALA A 28 9.50 -1.65 -29.32
CA ALA A 28 8.13 -1.32 -29.68
C ALA A 28 7.40 -0.55 -28.56
N VAL A 29 7.57 -0.98 -27.30
CA VAL A 29 6.99 -0.31 -26.13
C VAL A 29 7.57 1.09 -25.93
N GLU A 30 8.88 1.26 -26.09
CA GLU A 30 9.55 2.57 -26.03
C GLU A 30 9.05 3.50 -27.14
N SER A 31 8.88 3.00 -28.37
CA SER A 31 8.30 3.76 -29.48
C SER A 31 6.86 4.21 -29.20
N CYS A 32 6.02 3.33 -28.63
CA CYS A 32 4.66 3.68 -28.24
C CYS A 32 4.62 4.73 -27.11
N LYS A 33 5.54 4.65 -26.13
CA LYS A 33 5.65 5.66 -25.07
C LYS A 33 6.06 7.02 -25.62
N ALA A 34 7.03 7.06 -26.54
CA ALA A 34 7.46 8.30 -27.19
C ALA A 34 6.32 8.96 -27.98
N LEU A 35 5.58 8.18 -28.76
CA LEU A 35 4.41 8.69 -29.49
C LEU A 35 3.29 9.20 -28.57
N LYS A 36 3.06 8.54 -27.43
CA LYS A 36 2.08 8.99 -26.45
C LYS A 36 2.48 10.32 -25.82
N ALA A 37 3.76 10.50 -25.48
CA ALA A 37 4.29 11.75 -24.94
C ALA A 37 4.22 12.88 -25.97
N GLU A 38 4.53 12.61 -27.25
CA GLU A 38 4.41 13.60 -28.32
C GLU A 38 2.94 14.04 -28.53
N LYS A 39 2.01 13.09 -28.50
CA LYS A 39 0.56 13.38 -28.56
C LYS A 39 0.12 14.27 -27.40
N GLU A 40 0.56 13.98 -26.18
CA GLU A 40 0.23 14.75 -24.98
C GLU A 40 0.82 16.16 -25.04
N ASN A 41 2.08 16.30 -25.48
CA ASN A 41 2.70 17.61 -25.72
C ASN A 41 1.93 18.43 -26.76
N LEU A 42 1.51 17.84 -27.87
CA LEU A 42 0.71 18.55 -28.88
C LEU A 42 -0.68 18.93 -28.36
N ALA A 43 -1.32 18.06 -27.56
CA ALA A 43 -2.59 18.37 -26.92
C ALA A 43 -2.45 19.55 -25.94
N ASN A 44 -1.36 19.59 -25.16
CA ASN A 44 -1.05 20.69 -24.24
C ASN A 44 -0.76 21.99 -24.99
N ILE A 45 -0.04 21.94 -26.12
CA ILE A 45 0.20 23.11 -26.97
C ILE A 45 -1.13 23.67 -27.50
N ILE A 46 -2.04 22.82 -27.98
CA ILE A 46 -3.36 23.26 -28.44
C ILE A 46 -4.19 23.83 -27.29
N ALA A 47 -4.18 23.22 -26.11
CA ALA A 47 -4.86 23.76 -24.93
C ALA A 47 -4.31 25.15 -24.57
N GLY A 48 -2.99 25.34 -24.67
CA GLY A 48 -2.35 26.64 -24.53
C GLY A 48 -2.81 27.68 -25.56
N PHE A 49 -2.95 27.28 -26.84
CA PHE A 49 -3.50 28.15 -27.89
C PHE A 49 -5.00 28.44 -27.72
N ALA A 50 -5.77 27.53 -27.12
CA ALA A 50 -7.20 27.74 -26.84
C ALA A 50 -7.43 28.71 -25.67
N CYS A 51 -6.46 28.85 -24.75
CA CYS A 51 -6.50 29.81 -23.65
C CYS A 51 -5.94 31.21 -24.01
N ALA A 52 -5.22 31.35 -25.12
CA ALA A 52 -4.81 32.63 -25.66
C ALA A 52 -5.90 33.17 -26.59
N GLU A 53 -6.23 34.46 -26.52
CA GLU A 53 -7.15 35.13 -27.46
C GLU A 53 -6.54 35.16 -28.88
N VAL A 54 -6.55 34.01 -29.55
CA VAL A 54 -6.10 33.88 -30.94
C VAL A 54 -7.32 34.04 -31.84
N LYS A 55 -7.24 34.99 -32.77
CA LYS A 55 -8.31 35.30 -33.73
C LYS A 55 -8.84 34.01 -34.38
N PRO A 56 -10.17 33.80 -34.42
CA PRO A 56 -10.77 32.66 -35.10
C PRO A 56 -10.43 32.75 -36.60
N GLY A 57 -9.60 31.81 -37.09
CA GLY A 57 -9.16 31.75 -38.49
C GLY A 57 -7.65 31.67 -38.73
N SER A 58 -6.79 31.54 -37.70
CA SER A 58 -5.37 31.28 -37.94
C SER A 58 -5.16 29.88 -38.55
N THR A 59 -4.45 29.84 -39.68
CA THR A 59 -4.05 28.61 -40.40
C THR A 59 -3.34 27.62 -39.48
N ASP A 60 -2.58 28.12 -38.50
CA ASP A 60 -1.76 27.31 -37.59
C ASP A 60 -2.58 26.36 -36.71
N ILE A 61 -3.79 26.76 -36.26
CA ILE A 61 -4.64 25.91 -35.43
C ILE A 61 -5.23 24.75 -36.25
N ASN A 62 -5.60 25.00 -37.51
CA ASN A 62 -6.11 23.98 -38.40
C ASN A 62 -5.02 22.98 -38.79
N ASP A 63 -3.80 23.45 -39.04
CA ASP A 63 -2.64 22.60 -39.32
C ASP A 63 -2.29 21.72 -38.11
N LEU A 64 -2.31 22.27 -36.90
CA LEU A 64 -2.14 21.52 -35.65
C LEU A 64 -3.22 20.45 -35.47
N LYS A 65 -4.50 20.78 -35.71
CA LYS A 65 -5.60 19.81 -35.65
C LYS A 65 -5.43 18.69 -36.67
N GLN A 66 -5.02 19.01 -37.90
CA GLN A 66 -4.77 18.02 -38.94
C GLN A 66 -3.59 17.12 -38.57
N LYS A 67 -2.51 17.68 -38.00
CA LYS A 67 -1.35 16.91 -37.53
C LYS A 67 -1.71 15.95 -36.39
N ILE A 68 -2.55 16.39 -35.44
CA ILE A 68 -3.08 15.51 -34.39
C ILE A 68 -3.96 14.40 -34.96
N ALA A 69 -4.79 14.70 -35.97
CA ALA A 69 -5.61 13.68 -36.61
C ALA A 69 -4.76 12.58 -37.28
N VAL A 70 -3.67 12.96 -37.97
CA VAL A 70 -2.72 12.02 -38.58
C VAL A 70 -2.01 11.19 -37.50
N LEU A 71 -1.46 11.85 -36.46
CA LEU A 71 -0.80 11.15 -35.36
C LEU A 71 -1.74 10.23 -34.58
N THR A 72 -3.00 10.61 -34.41
CA THR A 72 -4.02 9.76 -33.75
C THR A 72 -4.32 8.52 -34.58
N LYS A 73 -4.42 8.65 -35.90
CA LYS A 73 -4.63 7.52 -36.82
C LYS A 73 -3.42 6.59 -36.84
N GLU A 74 -2.21 7.15 -36.85
CA GLU A 74 -0.98 6.36 -36.79
C GLU A 74 -0.81 5.64 -35.45
N PHE A 75 -1.14 6.31 -34.34
CA PHE A 75 -1.16 5.72 -33.00
C PHE A 75 -2.14 4.55 -32.91
N GLN A 76 -3.38 4.72 -33.39
CA GLN A 76 -4.38 3.64 -33.42
C GLN A 76 -3.94 2.45 -34.27
N GLY A 77 -3.27 2.70 -35.41
CA GLY A 77 -2.71 1.65 -36.26
C GLY A 77 -1.60 0.86 -35.55
N LYS A 78 -0.66 1.56 -34.90
CA LYS A 78 0.43 0.95 -34.13
C LYS A 78 -0.09 0.22 -32.88
N GLU A 79 -1.07 0.77 -32.19
CA GLU A 79 -1.73 0.15 -31.04
C GLU A 79 -2.43 -1.15 -31.46
N SER A 80 -3.18 -1.13 -32.56
CA SER A 80 -3.82 -2.33 -33.11
C SER A 80 -2.80 -3.41 -33.50
N ALA A 81 -1.68 -3.03 -34.14
CA ALA A 81 -0.60 -3.94 -34.48
C ALA A 81 0.07 -4.54 -33.23
N LEU A 82 0.27 -3.76 -32.18
CA LEU A 82 0.85 -4.21 -30.92
C LEU A 82 -0.10 -5.18 -30.18
N VAL A 83 -1.41 -4.91 -30.18
CA VAL A 83 -2.42 -5.83 -29.63
C VAL A 83 -2.43 -7.16 -30.39
N LEU A 84 -2.36 -7.13 -31.72
CA LEU A 84 -2.26 -8.35 -32.53
C LEU A 84 -0.97 -9.14 -32.24
N ALA A 85 0.18 -8.46 -32.16
CA ALA A 85 1.45 -9.08 -31.80
C ALA A 85 1.42 -9.70 -30.39
N ARG A 86 0.85 -8.97 -29.40
CA ARG A 86 0.65 -9.46 -28.03
C ARG A 86 -0.20 -10.73 -28.01
N ASN A 87 -1.31 -10.75 -28.74
CA ASN A 87 -2.20 -11.91 -28.82
C ASN A 87 -1.52 -13.11 -29.49
N SER A 88 -0.71 -12.87 -30.53
CA SER A 88 0.08 -13.92 -31.19
C SER A 88 1.10 -14.54 -30.24
N VAL A 89 1.86 -13.71 -29.49
CA VAL A 89 2.85 -14.18 -28.51
C VAL A 89 2.18 -14.93 -27.36
N LEU A 90 1.04 -14.45 -26.86
CA LEU A 90 0.27 -15.15 -25.83
C LEU A 90 -0.17 -16.54 -26.28
N LYS A 91 -0.61 -16.69 -27.54
CA LYS A 91 -1.00 -17.97 -28.13
C LYS A 91 0.18 -18.92 -28.25
N GLU A 92 1.33 -18.44 -28.74
CA GLU A 92 2.57 -19.23 -28.81
C GLU A 92 3.05 -19.66 -27.42
N ASN A 93 2.97 -18.77 -26.42
CA ASN A 93 3.34 -19.08 -25.04
C ASN A 93 2.40 -20.14 -24.41
N GLN A 94 1.10 -20.10 -24.73
CA GLN A 94 0.16 -21.15 -24.33
C GLN A 94 0.48 -22.50 -24.99
N GLU A 95 0.82 -22.50 -26.27
CA GLU A 95 1.25 -23.71 -27.00
C GLU A 95 2.52 -24.31 -26.38
N LEU A 96 3.51 -23.47 -26.04
CA LEU A 96 4.75 -23.89 -25.37
C LEU A 96 4.50 -24.45 -23.97
N LYS A 97 3.62 -23.82 -23.18
CA LYS A 97 3.21 -24.36 -21.88
C LYS A 97 2.51 -25.71 -22.00
N LYS A 98 1.70 -25.90 -23.03
CA LYS A 98 1.06 -27.19 -23.32
C LYS A 98 2.11 -28.26 -23.66
N ARG A 99 3.10 -27.94 -24.50
CA ARG A 99 4.21 -28.85 -24.83
C ARG A 99 5.10 -29.17 -23.63
N LEU A 100 5.37 -28.21 -22.75
CA LEU A 100 6.09 -28.43 -21.50
C LEU A 100 5.32 -29.38 -20.58
N ALA A 101 4.01 -29.17 -20.40
CA ALA A 101 3.17 -30.06 -19.60
C ALA A 101 3.08 -31.47 -20.20
N GLU A 102 3.01 -31.60 -21.52
CA GLU A 102 3.07 -32.90 -22.21
C GLU A 102 4.42 -33.60 -22.01
N ALA A 103 5.54 -32.86 -22.06
CA ALA A 103 6.88 -33.40 -21.80
C ALA A 103 7.09 -33.81 -20.32
N GLU A 104 6.53 -33.07 -19.37
CA GLU A 104 6.56 -33.39 -17.94
C GLU A 104 5.62 -34.55 -17.56
N SER A 105 4.59 -34.83 -18.37
CA SER A 105 3.67 -35.96 -18.15
C SER A 105 4.23 -37.33 -18.56
N VAL A 106 5.43 -37.37 -19.15
CA VAL A 106 6.15 -38.63 -19.42
C VAL A 106 6.72 -39.17 -18.10
N PRO A 107 6.33 -40.37 -17.64
CA PRO A 107 6.64 -40.83 -16.29
C PRO A 107 8.13 -41.15 -16.13
N ASN A 108 8.88 -40.23 -15.53
CA ASN A 108 10.17 -40.53 -14.91
C ASN A 108 9.93 -41.22 -13.56
N SER A 109 9.68 -42.53 -13.63
CA SER A 109 9.81 -43.46 -12.52
C SER A 109 11.28 -43.56 -12.11
N LEU A 110 11.81 -42.60 -11.34
CA LEU A 110 13.10 -42.73 -10.63
C LEU A 110 13.38 -41.62 -9.58
N ALA A 111 12.44 -41.29 -8.68
CA ALA A 111 12.75 -40.52 -7.46
C ALA A 111 11.62 -40.59 -6.42
N THR A 112 11.33 -41.79 -5.94
CA THR A 112 10.45 -42.02 -4.78
C THR A 112 11.25 -42.71 -3.69
N SER A 113 11.95 -41.94 -2.86
CA SER A 113 12.13 -42.23 -1.43
C SER A 113 12.93 -41.09 -0.78
N ARG A 114 12.27 -40.19 -0.03
CA ARG A 114 12.71 -39.64 1.28
C ARG A 114 12.05 -38.33 1.78
N ASN A 115 11.21 -37.63 1.00
CA ASN A 115 10.61 -36.34 1.44
C ASN A 115 9.06 -36.32 1.42
N GLY A 116 8.42 -37.20 2.20
CA GLY A 116 6.97 -37.44 2.16
C GLY A 116 6.07 -36.26 2.53
N ASP A 117 6.49 -35.39 3.45
CA ASP A 117 5.56 -34.40 4.03
C ASP A 117 5.67 -33.00 3.40
N CYS A 118 6.87 -32.56 3.01
CA CYS A 118 7.06 -31.23 2.39
C CYS A 118 6.56 -31.19 0.93
N SER A 119 6.62 -32.31 0.20
CA SER A 119 6.17 -32.38 -1.20
C SER A 119 4.64 -32.21 -1.32
N PHE A 120 3.88 -32.79 -0.39
CA PHE A 120 2.42 -32.68 -0.37
C PHE A 120 1.97 -31.22 -0.15
N HIS A 121 2.62 -30.52 0.78
CA HIS A 121 2.29 -29.13 1.11
C HIS A 121 2.57 -28.18 -0.06
N VAL A 122 3.68 -28.38 -0.79
CA VAL A 122 4.01 -27.57 -1.97
C VAL A 122 3.01 -27.82 -3.10
N ALA A 123 2.63 -29.08 -3.35
CA ALA A 123 1.63 -29.40 -4.38
C ALA A 123 0.24 -28.82 -4.05
N GLU A 124 -0.18 -28.87 -2.78
CA GLU A 124 -1.45 -28.28 -2.34
C GLU A 124 -1.44 -26.75 -2.47
N LEU A 125 -0.33 -26.10 -2.08
CA LEU A 125 -0.14 -24.66 -2.24
C LEU A 125 -0.13 -24.24 -3.71
N GLU A 126 0.54 -24.99 -4.56
CA GLU A 126 0.57 -24.74 -6.00
C GLU A 126 -0.83 -24.84 -6.60
N GLN A 127 -1.61 -25.85 -6.20
CA GLN A 127 -2.98 -26.01 -6.66
C GLN A 127 -3.88 -24.86 -6.20
N LYS A 128 -3.74 -24.41 -4.94
CA LYS A 128 -4.45 -23.24 -4.40
C LYS A 128 -4.08 -21.97 -5.16
N LEU A 129 -2.78 -21.74 -5.40
CA LEU A 129 -2.28 -20.60 -6.16
C LEU A 129 -2.84 -20.58 -7.59
N ARG A 130 -2.86 -21.73 -8.27
CA ARG A 130 -3.46 -21.86 -9.61
C ARG A 130 -4.96 -21.52 -9.62
N LYS A 131 -5.71 -21.95 -8.60
CA LYS A 131 -7.14 -21.65 -8.46
C LYS A 131 -7.37 -20.15 -8.22
N GLU A 132 -6.66 -19.54 -7.28
CA GLU A 132 -6.77 -18.11 -6.99
C GLU A 132 -6.36 -17.25 -8.19
N MET A 133 -5.24 -17.57 -8.87
CA MET A 133 -4.86 -16.87 -10.10
C MET A 133 -5.92 -16.96 -11.20
N SER A 134 -6.64 -18.09 -11.31
CA SER A 134 -7.75 -18.22 -12.25
C SER A 134 -8.96 -17.35 -11.85
N LEU A 135 -9.24 -17.20 -10.56
CA LEU A 135 -10.31 -16.34 -10.05
C LEU A 135 -9.98 -14.86 -10.28
N THR A 136 -8.77 -14.43 -9.95
CA THR A 136 -8.27 -13.07 -10.19
C THR A 136 -8.42 -12.67 -11.65
N ARG A 137 -8.03 -13.54 -12.60
CA ARG A 137 -8.22 -13.28 -14.04
C ARG A 137 -9.69 -13.17 -14.45
N LYS A 138 -10.58 -13.98 -13.86
CA LYS A 138 -12.03 -13.91 -14.15
C LYS A 138 -12.61 -12.58 -13.67
N TYR A 139 -12.25 -12.13 -12.47
CA TYR A 139 -12.70 -10.84 -11.95
C TYR A 139 -12.12 -9.66 -12.73
N GLU A 140 -10.85 -9.72 -13.11
CA GLU A 140 -10.22 -8.73 -13.98
C GLU A 140 -10.95 -8.60 -15.33
N GLN A 141 -11.27 -9.73 -15.97
CA GLN A 141 -12.04 -9.76 -17.22
C GLN A 141 -13.44 -9.16 -17.04
N ARG A 142 -14.13 -9.45 -15.94
CA ARG A 142 -15.47 -8.88 -15.65
C ARG A 142 -15.40 -7.37 -15.41
N LEU A 143 -14.38 -6.90 -14.69
CA LEU A 143 -14.14 -5.46 -14.50
C LEU A 143 -13.92 -4.75 -15.83
N GLN A 144 -13.09 -5.30 -16.71
CA GLN A 144 -12.87 -4.75 -18.05
C GLN A 144 -14.17 -4.72 -18.88
N GLN A 145 -15.01 -5.75 -18.77
CA GLN A 145 -16.34 -5.75 -19.41
C GLN A 145 -17.24 -4.63 -18.86
N LEU A 146 -17.34 -4.48 -17.54
CA LEU A 146 -18.19 -3.44 -16.93
C LEU A 146 -17.69 -2.03 -17.26
N GLU A 147 -16.37 -1.81 -17.29
CA GLU A 147 -15.80 -0.53 -17.74
C GLU A 147 -16.10 -0.22 -19.20
N SER A 148 -16.12 -1.23 -20.06
CA SER A 148 -16.53 -1.06 -21.46
C SER A 148 -18.02 -0.71 -21.59
N GLN A 149 -18.89 -1.31 -20.77
CA GLN A 149 -20.33 -1.02 -20.75
C GLN A 149 -20.60 0.40 -20.25
N LEU A 150 -19.93 0.84 -19.17
CA LEU A 150 -20.05 2.20 -18.66
C LEU A 150 -19.57 3.26 -19.68
N LYS A 151 -18.47 2.99 -20.38
CA LYS A 151 -17.98 3.89 -21.45
C LYS A 151 -18.97 4.00 -22.62
N ASN A 152 -19.68 2.93 -22.96
CA ASN A 152 -20.64 2.93 -24.06
C ASN A 152 -21.98 3.59 -23.69
N ASN A 153 -22.29 3.71 -22.40
CA ASN A 153 -23.58 4.20 -21.89
C ASN A 153 -23.61 5.69 -21.56
N SER A 154 -22.72 6.50 -22.15
CA SER A 154 -22.57 7.94 -21.88
C SER A 154 -23.70 8.84 -22.41
N ALA A 155 -24.89 8.29 -22.71
CA ALA A 155 -26.03 9.03 -23.24
C ALA A 155 -27.05 9.38 -22.14
N SER A 156 -27.50 10.64 -22.13
CA SER A 156 -28.19 11.37 -21.06
C SER A 156 -29.67 11.02 -20.85
N ASP A 157 -30.07 9.76 -21.03
CA ASP A 157 -31.45 9.34 -20.76
C ASP A 157 -31.63 8.97 -19.29
N SER A 158 -32.71 9.46 -18.65
CA SER A 158 -33.02 9.15 -17.24
C SER A 158 -33.14 7.63 -16.96
N LYS A 159 -33.52 6.82 -17.96
CA LYS A 159 -33.49 5.35 -17.87
C LYS A 159 -32.07 4.78 -17.85
N MET A 160 -31.13 5.42 -18.56
CA MET A 160 -29.71 5.05 -18.58
C MET A 160 -29.03 5.39 -17.25
N GLU A 161 -29.50 6.41 -16.52
CA GLU A 161 -28.94 6.76 -15.21
C GLU A 161 -29.13 5.65 -14.16
N LEU A 162 -30.32 5.02 -14.11
CA LEU A 162 -30.57 3.89 -13.22
C LEU A 162 -29.71 2.66 -13.61
N ALA A 163 -29.59 2.39 -14.90
CA ALA A 163 -28.76 1.30 -15.42
C ALA A 163 -27.27 1.54 -15.13
N ASN A 164 -26.78 2.79 -15.27
CA ASN A 164 -25.41 3.16 -14.95
C ASN A 164 -25.13 3.06 -13.45
N LYS A 165 -26.07 3.46 -12.57
CA LYS A 165 -25.95 3.24 -11.11
C LYS A 165 -25.86 1.75 -10.76
N GLN A 166 -26.62 0.90 -11.44
CA GLN A 166 -26.53 -0.56 -11.26
C GLN A 166 -25.19 -1.13 -11.74
N LEU A 167 -24.72 -0.70 -12.92
CA LEU A 167 -23.41 -1.09 -13.45
C LEU A 167 -22.24 -0.60 -12.58
N GLU A 168 -22.34 0.60 -12.02
CA GLU A 168 -21.36 1.14 -11.06
C GLU A 168 -21.35 0.36 -9.75
N ALA A 169 -22.52 0.00 -9.22
CA ALA A 169 -22.62 -0.86 -8.04
C ALA A 169 -22.03 -2.26 -8.31
N GLU A 170 -22.31 -2.85 -9.46
CA GLU A 170 -21.72 -4.14 -9.88
C GLU A 170 -20.20 -4.03 -10.06
N ARG A 171 -19.72 -2.94 -10.69
CA ARG A 171 -18.29 -2.67 -10.85
C ARG A 171 -17.59 -2.60 -9.50
N GLU A 172 -18.17 -1.88 -8.54
CA GLU A 172 -17.58 -1.74 -7.20
C GLU A 172 -17.58 -3.09 -6.44
N GLN A 173 -18.60 -3.92 -6.62
CA GLN A 173 -18.61 -5.29 -6.07
C GLN A 173 -17.50 -6.16 -6.68
N PHE A 174 -17.35 -6.17 -8.01
CA PHE A 174 -16.29 -6.94 -8.67
C PHE A 174 -14.89 -6.37 -8.40
N LYS A 175 -14.77 -5.07 -8.13
CA LYS A 175 -13.51 -4.44 -7.73
C LYS A 175 -13.05 -4.99 -6.38
N LYS A 176 -13.94 -5.06 -5.39
CA LYS A 176 -13.66 -5.69 -4.09
C LYS A 176 -13.29 -7.17 -4.22
N LEU A 177 -14.03 -7.93 -5.04
CA LEU A 177 -13.72 -9.35 -5.29
C LEU A 177 -12.37 -9.55 -5.98
N TYR A 178 -12.03 -8.66 -6.93
CA TYR A 178 -10.73 -8.67 -7.59
C TYR A 178 -9.60 -8.37 -6.61
N GLU A 179 -9.73 -7.30 -5.81
CA GLU A 179 -8.72 -6.91 -4.81
C GLU A 179 -8.48 -8.02 -3.78
N ASP A 180 -9.56 -8.65 -3.29
CA ASP A 180 -9.52 -9.76 -2.34
C ASP A 180 -8.87 -11.03 -2.93
N ALA A 181 -9.27 -11.45 -4.14
CA ALA A 181 -8.66 -12.60 -4.82
C ALA A 181 -7.20 -12.33 -5.25
N HIS A 182 -6.90 -11.09 -5.68
CA HIS A 182 -5.54 -10.68 -6.04
C HIS A 182 -4.64 -10.67 -4.81
N GLY A 183 -5.10 -10.13 -3.68
CA GLY A 183 -4.41 -10.17 -2.39
C GLY A 183 -4.10 -11.59 -1.93
N ARG A 184 -5.09 -12.51 -2.00
CA ARG A 184 -4.88 -13.94 -1.72
C ARG A 184 -3.86 -14.58 -2.65
N SER A 185 -3.92 -14.27 -3.95
CA SER A 185 -2.97 -14.78 -4.95
C SER A 185 -1.54 -14.34 -4.65
N ILE A 186 -1.33 -13.06 -4.32
CA ILE A 186 0.00 -12.54 -3.95
C ILE A 186 0.51 -13.21 -2.67
N PHE A 187 -0.36 -13.37 -1.66
CA PHE A 187 0.00 -14.05 -0.42
C PHE A 187 0.46 -15.49 -0.67
N LEU A 188 -0.29 -16.24 -1.48
CA LEU A 188 0.05 -17.62 -1.85
C LEU A 188 1.32 -17.68 -2.70
N GLU A 189 1.55 -16.73 -3.60
CA GLU A 189 2.75 -16.65 -4.43
C GLU A 189 3.99 -16.37 -3.58
N ARG A 190 3.90 -15.45 -2.61
CA ARG A 190 4.97 -15.20 -1.63
C ARG A 190 5.25 -16.44 -0.79
N LYS A 191 4.21 -17.09 -0.25
CA LYS A 191 4.33 -18.32 0.55
C LYS A 191 4.96 -19.46 -0.26
N PHE A 192 4.54 -19.62 -1.52
CA PHE A 192 5.10 -20.62 -2.43
C PHE A 192 6.57 -20.34 -2.75
N THR A 193 6.94 -19.08 -2.99
CA THR A 193 8.32 -18.67 -3.23
C THR A 193 9.21 -18.88 -2.01
N SER A 194 8.72 -18.56 -0.80
CA SER A 194 9.42 -18.85 0.46
C SER A 194 9.67 -20.34 0.64
N LEU A 195 8.65 -21.18 0.43
CA LEU A 195 8.79 -22.64 0.50
C LEU A 195 9.79 -23.19 -0.53
N GLN A 196 9.83 -22.63 -1.74
CA GLN A 196 10.84 -23.03 -2.73
C GLN A 196 12.26 -22.60 -2.33
N LEU A 197 12.42 -21.45 -1.66
CA LEU A 197 13.72 -21.01 -1.14
C LEU A 197 14.18 -21.89 0.02
N ASP A 198 13.27 -22.29 0.91
CA ASP A 198 13.56 -23.18 2.03
C ASP A 198 13.95 -24.58 1.52
N GLN A 199 13.23 -25.12 0.54
CA GLN A 199 13.61 -26.39 -0.11
C GLN A 199 15.03 -26.33 -0.72
N LYS A 200 15.39 -25.20 -1.36
CA LYS A 200 16.74 -25.02 -1.91
C LYS A 200 17.82 -24.87 -0.83
N ARG A 201 17.47 -24.36 0.36
CA ARG A 201 18.38 -24.29 1.51
C ARG A 201 18.59 -25.65 2.14
N ASP A 202 17.52 -26.41 2.35
CA ASP A 202 17.57 -27.75 2.92
C ASP A 202 18.30 -28.75 2.01
N GLU A 203 18.22 -28.57 0.69
CA GLU A 203 19.01 -29.36 -0.27
C GLU A 203 20.51 -29.00 -0.29
N ALA A 204 20.90 -27.83 0.24
CA ALA A 204 22.29 -27.38 0.29
C ALA A 204 22.99 -27.67 1.63
N GLU A 205 22.25 -27.97 2.71
CA GLU A 205 22.79 -28.17 4.06
C GLU A 205 22.49 -29.57 4.64
N THR A 206 23.34 -30.55 4.32
CA THR A 206 23.47 -31.81 5.08
C THR A 206 24.76 -31.81 5.93
N PRO A 207 24.77 -32.26 7.19
CA PRO A 207 24.06 -31.68 8.34
C PRO A 207 24.99 -31.47 9.57
N LYS A 208 24.85 -30.36 10.32
CA LYS A 208 25.41 -30.19 11.69
C LYS A 208 24.30 -30.39 12.72
N VAL A 209 24.02 -31.65 13.06
CA VAL A 209 22.83 -32.14 13.79
C VAL A 209 22.78 -31.79 15.29
N VAL A 210 23.81 -31.19 15.89
CA VAL A 210 23.86 -31.09 17.37
C VAL A 210 23.52 -29.70 17.92
N ALA A 211 23.55 -28.64 17.11
CA ALA A 211 23.18 -27.27 17.54
C ALA A 211 21.70 -26.92 17.25
N ALA A 212 21.08 -27.59 16.26
CA ALA A 212 19.72 -27.27 15.80
C ALA A 212 18.62 -27.55 16.85
N VAL A 213 18.82 -28.56 17.72
CA VAL A 213 17.77 -28.96 18.69
C VAL A 213 17.51 -27.89 19.74
N GLU A 214 18.51 -27.12 20.17
CA GLU A 214 18.29 -26.03 21.13
C GLU A 214 17.56 -24.83 20.51
N ASP A 215 17.84 -24.54 19.24
CA ASP A 215 17.19 -23.45 18.52
C ASP A 215 15.76 -23.82 18.12
N ASP A 216 15.49 -25.07 17.71
CA ASP A 216 14.12 -25.57 17.46
C ASP A 216 13.25 -25.52 18.72
N ILE A 217 13.81 -25.87 19.88
CA ILE A 217 13.08 -25.77 21.16
C ILE A 217 12.80 -24.30 21.52
N LYS A 218 13.73 -23.38 21.26
CA LYS A 218 13.52 -21.94 21.49
C LYS A 218 12.49 -21.37 20.51
N ILE A 219 12.54 -21.76 19.23
CA ILE A 219 11.59 -21.34 18.20
C ILE A 219 10.20 -21.86 18.55
N ALA A 220 10.03 -23.14 18.88
CA ALA A 220 8.73 -23.70 19.28
C ALA A 220 8.17 -23.05 20.55
N LYS A 221 9.02 -22.60 21.49
CA LYS A 221 8.61 -21.79 22.65
C LYS A 221 8.14 -20.40 22.25
N LEU A 222 8.85 -19.72 21.36
CA LEU A 222 8.48 -18.40 20.84
C LEU A 222 7.20 -18.46 20.01
N GLU A 223 7.03 -19.48 19.17
CA GLU A 223 5.81 -19.71 18.39
C GLU A 223 4.59 -19.96 19.30
N ASN A 224 4.75 -20.76 20.36
CA ASN A 224 3.70 -20.93 21.37
C ASN A 224 3.41 -19.64 22.13
N GLN A 225 4.42 -18.82 22.44
CA GLN A 225 4.21 -17.52 23.07
C GLN A 225 3.46 -16.56 22.12
N ILE A 226 3.83 -16.51 20.85
CA ILE A 226 3.17 -15.71 19.82
C ILE A 226 1.72 -16.16 19.63
N MET A 227 1.46 -17.47 19.54
CA MET A 227 0.10 -18.00 19.40
C MET A 227 -0.77 -17.69 20.63
N ASN A 228 -0.21 -17.78 21.85
CA ASN A 228 -0.91 -17.38 23.08
C ASN A 228 -1.16 -15.88 23.17
N LEU A 229 -0.22 -15.04 22.69
CA LEU A 229 -0.39 -13.59 22.64
C LEU A 229 -1.43 -13.20 21.58
N SER A 230 -1.41 -13.80 20.40
CA SER A 230 -2.41 -13.59 19.35
C SER A 230 -3.82 -13.91 19.87
N LYS A 231 -3.99 -15.08 20.51
CA LYS A 231 -5.27 -15.45 21.12
C LYS A 231 -5.72 -14.46 22.20
N ARG A 232 -4.80 -13.99 23.04
CA ARG A 232 -5.11 -12.94 24.04
C ARG A 232 -5.47 -11.60 23.41
N CYS A 233 -4.90 -11.25 22.27
CA CYS A 233 -5.29 -10.06 21.53
C CYS A 233 -6.71 -10.21 20.98
N ASP A 234 -7.02 -11.35 20.36
CA ASP A 234 -8.37 -11.65 19.84
C ASP A 234 -9.42 -11.58 20.96
N ASP A 235 -9.17 -12.24 22.11
CA ASP A 235 -10.06 -12.20 23.28
C ASP A 235 -10.26 -10.75 23.80
N LYS A 236 -9.22 -9.90 23.71
CA LYS A 236 -9.30 -8.49 24.12
C LYS A 236 -9.99 -7.58 23.11
N GLU A 237 -9.90 -7.89 21.82
CA GLU A 237 -10.65 -7.19 20.77
C GLU A 237 -12.14 -7.49 20.86
N ASP A 238 -12.51 -8.71 21.23
CA ASP A 238 -13.90 -9.09 21.52
C ASP A 238 -14.43 -8.36 22.77
N GLU A 239 -13.69 -8.35 23.88
CA GLU A 239 -14.05 -7.55 25.08
C GLU A 239 -14.20 -6.05 24.76
N LEU A 240 -13.32 -5.49 23.92
CA LEU A 240 -13.40 -4.09 23.48
C LEU A 240 -14.65 -3.84 22.65
N SER A 241 -15.04 -4.78 21.78
CA SER A 241 -16.24 -4.68 20.95
C SER A 241 -17.51 -4.71 21.81
N GLU A 242 -17.55 -5.57 22.82
CA GLU A 242 -18.65 -5.62 23.80
C GLU A 242 -18.76 -4.32 24.62
N LEU A 243 -17.63 -3.82 25.16
CA LEU A 243 -17.59 -2.55 25.91
C LEU A 243 -18.01 -1.37 25.04
N SER A 244 -17.57 -1.33 23.78
CA SER A 244 -17.97 -0.29 22.83
C SER A 244 -19.48 -0.28 22.61
N SER A 245 -20.10 -1.47 22.44
CA SER A 245 -21.56 -1.62 22.33
C SER A 245 -22.29 -1.12 23.59
N ILE A 246 -21.81 -1.47 24.79
CA ILE A 246 -22.38 -1.01 26.07
C ILE A 246 -22.27 0.51 26.20
N ILE A 247 -21.15 1.12 25.81
CA ILE A 247 -20.97 2.59 25.83
C ILE A 247 -21.97 3.26 24.88
N THR A 248 -22.18 2.71 23.69
CA THR A 248 -23.17 3.23 22.74
C THR A 248 -24.58 3.15 23.33
N GLN A 249 -24.93 2.05 24.00
CA GLN A 249 -26.21 1.91 24.69
C GLN A 249 -26.37 2.93 25.83
N ILE A 250 -25.39 3.05 26.72
CA ILE A 250 -25.42 4.01 27.85
C ILE A 250 -25.52 5.44 27.33
N LYS A 251 -24.79 5.80 26.26
CA LYS A 251 -24.91 7.12 25.62
C LYS A 251 -26.33 7.39 25.11
N GLY A 252 -26.98 6.38 24.53
CA GLY A 252 -28.39 6.44 24.14
C GLY A 252 -29.32 6.67 25.33
N GLU A 253 -29.17 5.91 26.41
CA GLU A 253 -29.96 6.06 27.64
C GLU A 253 -29.76 7.45 28.29
N ASN A 254 -28.51 7.94 28.33
CA ASN A 254 -28.17 9.25 28.90
C ASN A 254 -28.78 10.39 28.09
N MET A 255 -28.86 10.23 26.76
CA MET A 255 -29.54 11.18 25.88
C MET A 255 -31.05 11.23 26.17
N VAL A 256 -31.70 10.08 26.35
CA VAL A 256 -33.12 9.98 26.74
C VAL A 256 -33.39 10.60 28.12
N LEU A 257 -32.50 10.37 29.09
CA LEU A 257 -32.59 10.98 30.42
C LEU A 257 -32.41 12.50 30.36
N LYS A 258 -31.46 13.02 29.60
CA LYS A 258 -31.29 14.46 29.39
C LYS A 258 -32.52 15.09 28.75
N GLU A 259 -33.09 14.47 27.72
CA GLU A 259 -34.36 14.95 27.13
C GLU A 259 -35.50 14.95 28.13
N SER A 260 -35.60 13.91 28.98
CA SER A 260 -36.62 13.83 30.04
C SER A 260 -36.45 14.92 31.10
N LEU A 261 -35.20 15.21 31.49
CA LEU A 261 -34.85 16.24 32.45
C LEU A 261 -35.14 17.64 31.90
N GLU A 262 -34.78 17.90 30.64
CA GLU A 262 -35.11 19.15 29.94
C GLU A 262 -36.64 19.33 29.77
N GLN A 263 -37.38 18.25 29.55
CA GLN A 263 -38.85 18.27 29.54
C GLN A 263 -39.44 18.60 30.91
N LEU A 264 -38.85 18.09 32.00
CA LEU A 264 -39.26 18.42 33.37
C LEU A 264 -38.94 19.87 33.73
N GLU A 265 -37.77 20.38 33.34
CA GLU A 265 -37.38 21.79 33.52
C GLU A 265 -38.33 22.72 32.76
N LYS A 266 -38.69 22.40 31.51
CA LYS A 266 -39.69 23.16 30.74
C LYS A 266 -41.09 23.13 31.37
N LYS A 267 -41.47 22.04 32.05
CA LYS A 267 -42.72 21.97 32.83
C LYS A 267 -42.62 22.80 34.12
N ARG A 268 -41.45 22.82 34.76
CA ARG A 268 -41.17 23.60 35.98
C ARG A 268 -41.16 25.11 35.70
N SER A 269 -40.69 25.53 34.53
CA SER A 269 -40.66 26.95 34.11
C SER A 269 -42.02 27.51 33.64
N LEU A 270 -43.08 26.67 33.58
CA LEU A 270 -44.44 27.08 33.19
C LEU A 270 -45.44 27.01 34.36
N SER A 271 -44.97 26.72 35.58
CA SER A 271 -45.77 26.76 36.80
C SER A 271 -45.48 28.07 37.55
N PRO A 272 -46.46 28.96 37.75
CA PRO A 272 -46.27 30.16 38.55
C PRO A 272 -46.19 29.75 40.03
N VAL A 273 -44.98 29.58 40.55
CA VAL A 273 -44.74 29.36 41.98
C VAL A 273 -43.57 30.25 42.41
N ASP A 274 -43.90 31.52 42.59
CA ASP A 274 -43.14 32.51 43.36
C ASP A 274 -43.20 32.21 44.89
N GLU A 275 -43.18 30.94 45.31
CA GLU A 275 -43.31 30.57 46.73
C GLU A 275 -41.99 30.18 47.40
N PHE A 276 -40.87 30.16 46.68
CA PHE A 276 -39.59 29.71 47.27
C PHE A 276 -38.78 30.81 47.97
N TRP A 277 -39.06 32.10 47.72
CA TRP A 277 -38.39 33.21 48.41
C TRP A 277 -39.03 33.60 49.75
N PHE A 278 -40.21 33.05 50.08
CA PHE A 278 -40.92 33.35 51.33
C PHE A 278 -40.53 32.41 52.50
N ARG A 279 -39.81 31.32 52.22
CA ARG A 279 -39.51 30.26 53.20
C ARG A 279 -38.21 30.48 53.97
N ASP A 280 -37.21 31.11 53.36
CA ASP A 280 -35.91 31.34 54.01
C ASP A 280 -35.96 32.54 54.99
N GLY A 281 -36.74 33.58 54.71
CA GLY A 281 -36.89 34.73 55.63
C GLY A 281 -37.72 34.45 56.88
N MET A 282 -38.74 33.60 56.78
CA MET A 282 -39.58 33.20 57.92
C MET A 282 -38.91 32.15 58.81
N SER A 283 -37.97 31.37 58.29
CA SER A 283 -37.26 30.34 59.07
C SER A 283 -36.32 30.96 60.11
N ASP A 284 -35.68 32.09 59.77
CA ASP A 284 -34.79 32.82 60.69
C ASP A 284 -35.55 33.60 61.77
N GLU A 285 -36.72 34.17 61.45
CA GLU A 285 -37.59 34.82 62.45
C GLU A 285 -38.27 33.80 63.38
N TYR A 286 -38.66 32.64 62.86
CA TYR A 286 -39.26 31.56 63.66
C TYR A 286 -38.25 30.89 64.60
N GLU A 287 -37.01 30.65 64.17
CA GLU A 287 -35.95 30.12 65.05
C GLU A 287 -35.47 31.14 66.09
N LYS A 288 -35.55 32.45 65.82
CA LYS A 288 -35.40 33.50 66.86
C LYS A 288 -36.53 33.47 67.88
N PHE A 289 -37.79 33.40 67.43
CA PHE A 289 -38.96 33.40 68.32
C PHE A 289 -39.06 32.15 69.21
N LYS A 290 -38.62 31.00 68.69
CA LYS A 290 -38.58 29.70 69.37
C LYS A 290 -37.49 29.62 70.46
N LYS A 291 -36.41 30.40 70.35
CA LYS A 291 -35.34 30.49 71.36
C LYS A 291 -35.71 31.34 72.58
N ASP A 292 -36.58 32.34 72.40
CA ASP A 292 -36.89 33.32 73.46
C ASP A 292 -38.14 32.97 74.29
N ASN A 293 -39.01 32.05 73.83
CA ASN A 293 -40.27 31.72 74.51
C ASN A 293 -40.42 30.20 74.71
N GLY A 294 -40.09 29.73 75.91
CA GLY A 294 -40.01 28.30 76.27
C GLY A 294 -41.33 27.54 76.31
N ASN A 295 -42.50 28.20 76.28
CA ASN A 295 -43.78 27.52 76.10
C ASN A 295 -44.89 28.51 75.67
N PRO A 296 -45.30 28.58 74.39
CA PRO A 296 -46.32 29.51 73.92
C PRO A 296 -47.74 29.26 74.49
N LEU A 297 -47.94 28.15 75.20
CA LEU A 297 -49.22 27.72 75.78
C LEU A 297 -49.43 28.10 77.25
N GLU A 298 -48.51 28.86 77.87
CA GLU A 298 -48.65 29.34 79.26
C GLU A 298 -49.44 30.66 79.39
N PHE A 299 -49.68 31.37 78.29
CA PHE A 299 -50.41 32.65 78.28
C PHE A 299 -51.86 32.57 77.80
N CYS A 300 -52.32 31.40 77.36
CA CYS A 300 -53.69 31.22 76.88
C CYS A 300 -54.65 31.07 78.07
N CYS A 301 -55.80 31.76 78.03
CA CYS A 301 -56.89 31.48 78.97
C CYS A 301 -57.34 30.01 78.81
N PRO A 302 -57.92 29.37 79.85
CA PRO A 302 -58.19 27.94 79.84
C PRO A 302 -58.97 27.46 78.61
N THR A 303 -59.97 28.23 78.16
CA THR A 303 -60.74 27.93 76.95
C THR A 303 -59.91 27.99 75.67
N LEU A 304 -59.06 29.00 75.51
CA LEU A 304 -58.18 29.10 74.34
C LEU A 304 -57.09 28.02 74.38
N ARG A 305 -56.62 27.65 75.57
CA ARG A 305 -55.67 26.56 75.76
C ARG A 305 -56.28 25.23 75.33
N ASP A 306 -57.52 24.95 75.74
CA ASP A 306 -58.23 23.72 75.38
C ASP A 306 -58.56 23.67 73.87
N ASP A 307 -58.93 24.81 73.27
CA ASP A 307 -59.14 24.92 71.82
C ASP A 307 -57.83 24.71 71.04
N VAL A 308 -56.72 25.28 71.50
CA VAL A 308 -55.40 25.08 70.88
C VAL A 308 -54.92 23.64 71.08
N LEU A 309 -55.14 23.03 72.25
CA LEU A 309 -54.81 21.63 72.50
C LEU A 309 -55.64 20.70 71.60
N THR A 310 -56.95 20.94 71.42
CA THR A 310 -57.77 20.16 70.48
C THR A 310 -57.39 20.40 69.01
N LEU A 311 -56.93 21.59 68.65
CA LEU A 311 -56.35 21.87 67.33
C LEU A 311 -55.01 21.16 67.13
N ILE A 312 -54.16 21.11 68.16
CA ILE A 312 -52.92 20.35 68.16
C ILE A 312 -53.22 18.86 68.05
N ASP A 313 -54.16 18.32 68.82
CA ASP A 313 -54.56 16.91 68.75
C ASP A 313 -55.16 16.57 67.38
N LYS A 314 -56.00 17.44 66.80
CA LYS A 314 -56.47 17.28 65.41
C LYS A 314 -55.34 17.38 64.39
N ALA A 315 -54.38 18.27 64.57
CA ALA A 315 -53.23 18.38 63.66
C ALA A 315 -52.26 17.19 63.82
N VAL A 316 -52.14 16.64 65.02
CA VAL A 316 -51.39 15.41 65.30
C VAL A 316 -52.14 14.21 64.73
N GLU A 317 -53.47 14.13 64.82
CA GLU A 317 -54.29 13.09 64.16
C GLU A 317 -54.25 13.22 62.63
N ASP A 318 -54.28 14.44 62.10
CA ASP A 318 -54.18 14.71 60.66
C ASP A 318 -52.77 14.45 60.13
N ASN A 319 -51.71 14.71 60.91
CA ASN A 319 -50.33 14.29 60.61
C ASN A 319 -50.09 12.80 60.91
N ALA A 320 -50.89 12.19 61.78
CA ALA A 320 -50.94 10.75 62.02
C ALA A 320 -51.88 10.02 61.04
N ARG A 321 -52.45 10.72 60.03
CA ARG A 321 -52.92 10.08 58.80
C ARG A 321 -51.72 9.41 58.16
N SER A 322 -51.53 8.18 58.62
CA SER A 322 -50.37 7.31 58.45
C SER A 322 -49.90 7.23 57.01
N ASP A 323 -50.82 7.42 56.06
CA ASP A 323 -50.59 7.23 54.64
C ASP A 323 -49.70 8.31 54.02
N GLN A 324 -49.81 9.59 54.41
CA GLN A 324 -48.99 10.64 53.79
C GLN A 324 -47.53 10.59 54.27
N VAL A 325 -47.32 10.36 55.56
CA VAL A 325 -45.96 10.17 56.12
C VAL A 325 -45.34 8.87 55.58
N LYS A 326 -46.10 7.77 55.49
CA LYS A 326 -45.63 6.55 54.83
C LYS A 326 -45.28 6.80 53.36
N GLN A 327 -46.09 7.57 52.64
CA GLN A 327 -45.84 7.90 51.24
C GLN A 327 -44.56 8.74 51.07
N GLN A 328 -44.35 9.74 51.92
CA GLN A 328 -43.10 10.52 51.93
C GLN A 328 -41.89 9.66 52.32
N GLN A 329 -42.02 8.77 53.30
CA GLN A 329 -40.94 7.84 53.68
C GLN A 329 -40.58 6.91 52.53
N ILE A 330 -41.57 6.37 51.81
CA ILE A 330 -41.35 5.55 50.61
C ILE A 330 -40.64 6.38 49.52
N GLN A 331 -41.02 7.64 49.32
CA GLN A 331 -40.35 8.53 48.37
C GLN A 331 -38.89 8.79 48.76
N ILE A 332 -38.60 9.08 50.03
CA ILE A 332 -37.24 9.29 50.52
C ILE A 332 -36.40 8.02 50.33
N THR A 333 -36.90 6.85 50.72
CA THR A 333 -36.19 5.58 50.51
C THR A 333 -35.94 5.28 49.02
N ASN A 334 -36.86 5.66 48.13
CA ASN A 334 -36.67 5.54 46.68
C ASN A 334 -35.61 6.52 46.15
N LEU A 335 -35.57 7.75 46.66
CA LEU A 335 -34.54 8.73 46.31
C LEU A 335 -33.15 8.28 46.81
N GLU A 336 -33.05 7.79 48.03
CA GLU A 336 -31.80 7.22 48.57
C GLU A 336 -31.29 6.02 47.77
N ARG A 337 -32.21 5.15 47.30
CA ARG A 337 -31.86 4.05 46.40
C ARG A 337 -31.35 4.58 45.06
N THR A 338 -32.00 5.62 44.51
CA THR A 338 -31.59 6.26 43.24
C THR A 338 -30.23 6.93 43.37
N ILE A 339 -29.97 7.65 44.47
CA ILE A 339 -28.67 8.29 44.75
C ILE A 339 -27.56 7.23 44.84
N ARG A 340 -27.81 6.10 45.52
CA ARG A 340 -26.83 4.98 45.56
C ARG A 340 -26.52 4.44 44.16
N VAL A 341 -27.53 4.15 43.35
CA VAL A 341 -27.34 3.67 41.97
C VAL A 341 -26.59 4.69 41.12
N LEU A 342 -26.85 5.99 41.29
CA LEU A 342 -26.12 7.04 40.58
C LEU A 342 -24.66 7.13 41.03
N ASN A 343 -24.37 7.02 42.32
CA ASN A 343 -22.99 6.99 42.83
C ASN A 343 -22.22 5.77 42.31
N ASP A 344 -22.83 4.59 42.27
CA ASP A 344 -22.21 3.40 41.70
C ASP A 344 -21.91 3.60 40.20
N LYS A 345 -22.83 4.21 39.46
CA LYS A 345 -22.61 4.58 38.04
C LYS A 345 -21.48 5.60 37.85
N ILE A 346 -21.35 6.58 38.75
CA ILE A 346 -20.26 7.56 38.72
C ILE A 346 -18.92 6.86 38.96
N ASN A 347 -18.83 6.01 40.00
CA ASN A 347 -17.61 5.26 40.30
C ASN A 347 -17.18 4.35 39.14
N CYS A 348 -18.13 3.64 38.51
CA CYS A 348 -17.82 2.84 37.31
C CYS A 348 -17.32 3.70 36.15
N ASN A 349 -17.85 4.92 35.98
CA ASN A 349 -17.41 5.84 34.93
C ASN A 349 -16.01 6.40 35.21
N ASP A 350 -15.66 6.67 36.47
CA ASP A 350 -14.31 7.11 36.84
C ASP A 350 -13.27 6.01 36.62
N VAL A 351 -13.58 4.75 36.92
CA VAL A 351 -12.71 3.60 36.58
C VAL A 351 -12.54 3.49 35.06
N PHE A 352 -13.64 3.58 34.30
CA PHE A 352 -13.59 3.56 32.84
C PHE A 352 -12.74 4.72 32.28
N ARG A 353 -12.83 5.92 32.86
CA ARG A 353 -12.01 7.08 32.46
C ARG A 353 -10.52 6.80 32.71
N SER A 354 -10.18 6.23 33.85
CA SER A 354 -8.79 5.84 34.18
C SER A 354 -8.25 4.81 33.17
N ASP A 355 -9.06 3.81 32.78
CA ASP A 355 -8.66 2.81 31.77
C ASP A 355 -8.44 3.43 30.38
N VAL A 356 -9.25 4.42 30.00
CA VAL A 356 -9.09 5.17 28.74
C VAL A 356 -7.83 6.04 28.77
N GLU A 357 -7.54 6.70 29.88
CA GLU A 357 -6.31 7.48 30.07
C GLU A 357 -5.06 6.58 29.97
N GLU A 358 -5.06 5.41 30.61
CA GLU A 358 -3.96 4.44 30.50
C GLU A 358 -3.75 3.94 29.06
N LYS A 359 -4.84 3.70 28.32
CA LYS A 359 -4.77 3.30 26.90
C LYS A 359 -4.23 4.42 26.00
N LEU A 360 -4.57 5.68 26.29
CA LEU A 360 -4.04 6.84 25.56
C LEU A 360 -2.53 7.02 25.80
N ASP A 361 -2.07 6.82 27.03
CA ASP A 361 -0.63 6.86 27.34
C ASP A 361 0.14 5.75 26.63
N LYS A 362 -0.38 4.52 26.63
CA LYS A 362 0.19 3.40 25.86
C LYS A 362 0.26 3.71 24.35
N LEU A 363 -0.81 4.27 23.78
CA LEU A 363 -0.83 4.64 22.35
C LEU A 363 0.21 5.72 22.04
N LYS A 364 0.44 6.67 22.95
CA LYS A 364 1.44 7.72 22.81
C LYS A 364 2.87 7.16 22.84
N ASP A 365 3.14 6.17 23.69
CA ASP A 365 4.40 5.44 23.72
C ASP A 365 4.63 4.64 22.43
N ASP A 366 3.59 3.98 21.91
CA ASP A 366 3.64 3.24 20.64
C ASP A 366 3.92 4.16 19.44
N ILE A 367 3.29 5.34 19.39
CA ILE A 367 3.55 6.37 18.37
C ILE A 367 5.02 6.82 18.46
N SER A 368 5.50 7.10 19.67
CA SER A 368 6.90 7.52 19.91
C SER A 368 7.91 6.42 19.53
N SER A 369 7.55 5.14 19.69
CA SER A 369 8.35 4.00 19.25
C SER A 369 8.40 3.91 17.72
N ARG A 370 7.24 4.02 17.05
CA ARG A 370 7.14 4.02 15.58
C ARG A 370 7.88 5.18 14.93
N GLU A 371 7.84 6.36 15.52
CA GLU A 371 8.61 7.52 15.02
C GLU A 371 10.13 7.26 15.08
N ARG A 372 10.63 6.61 16.14
CA ARG A 372 12.04 6.20 16.22
C ARG A 372 12.40 5.17 15.15
N GLU A 373 11.52 4.21 14.89
CA GLU A 373 11.74 3.20 13.84
C GLU A 373 11.75 3.85 12.44
N ILE A 374 10.81 4.74 12.15
CA ILE A 374 10.77 5.50 10.88
C ILE A 374 12.06 6.30 10.68
N ASN A 375 12.57 6.94 11.74
CA ASN A 375 13.82 7.69 11.65
C ASN A 375 15.02 6.77 11.38
N ALA A 376 15.10 5.60 12.04
CA ALA A 376 16.13 4.61 11.75
C ALA A 376 16.06 4.08 10.30
N GLN A 377 14.86 3.86 9.77
CA GLN A 377 14.67 3.45 8.38
C GLN A 377 15.07 4.57 7.39
N LYS A 378 14.79 5.83 7.69
CA LYS A 378 15.24 6.98 6.87
C LYS A 378 16.76 7.08 6.84
N GLU A 379 17.43 6.91 7.97
CA GLU A 379 18.90 6.87 8.03
C GLU A 379 19.47 5.72 7.19
N GLU A 380 18.86 4.54 7.24
CA GLU A 380 19.29 3.39 6.44
C GLU A 380 19.11 3.62 4.94
N VAL A 381 17.98 4.20 4.52
CA VAL A 381 17.77 4.58 3.11
C VAL A 381 18.81 5.60 2.65
N ASN A 382 19.17 6.56 3.50
CA ASN A 382 20.24 7.52 3.18
C ASN A 382 21.60 6.82 3.05
N ARG A 383 21.94 5.87 3.94
CA ARG A 383 23.17 5.06 3.82
C ARG A 383 23.22 4.27 2.51
N ILE A 384 22.11 3.64 2.11
CA ILE A 384 22.02 2.90 0.84
C ILE A 384 22.16 3.86 -0.36
N LYS A 385 21.53 5.04 -0.30
CA LYS A 385 21.62 6.06 -1.37
C LYS A 385 23.05 6.55 -1.55
N ASP A 386 23.77 6.79 -0.47
CA ASP A 386 25.19 7.21 -0.50
C ASP A 386 26.09 6.09 -1.02
N SER A 387 25.85 4.84 -0.61
CA SER A 387 26.54 3.65 -1.13
C SER A 387 26.33 3.50 -2.65
N LEU A 388 25.08 3.64 -3.12
CA LEU A 388 24.76 3.58 -4.55
C LEU A 388 25.43 4.71 -5.34
N ARG A 389 25.54 5.91 -4.76
CA ARG A 389 26.23 7.04 -5.39
C ARG A 389 27.73 6.76 -5.53
N LEU A 390 28.36 6.19 -4.49
CA LEU A 390 29.76 5.79 -4.53
C LEU A 390 30.00 4.70 -5.58
N GLU A 391 29.12 3.70 -5.66
CA GLU A 391 29.23 2.60 -6.62
C GLU A 391 29.04 3.08 -8.06
N LYS A 392 28.13 4.04 -8.30
CA LYS A 392 28.01 4.71 -9.61
C LYS A 392 29.29 5.47 -10.00
N SER A 393 29.94 6.14 -9.05
CA SER A 393 31.23 6.81 -9.29
C SER A 393 32.31 5.80 -9.70
N LYS A 394 32.45 4.71 -8.94
CA LYS A 394 33.41 3.63 -9.25
C LYS A 394 33.13 2.97 -10.59
N ARG A 395 31.85 2.73 -10.92
CA ARG A 395 31.46 2.19 -12.23
C ARG A 395 31.88 3.13 -13.36
N ASN A 396 31.65 4.43 -13.22
CA ASN A 396 32.06 5.40 -14.23
C ASN A 396 33.59 5.41 -14.40
N GLU A 397 34.36 5.35 -13.30
CA GLU A 397 35.83 5.25 -13.35
C GLU A 397 36.30 3.98 -14.09
N LEU A 398 35.64 2.84 -13.83
CA LEU A 398 35.94 1.57 -14.53
C LEU A 398 35.53 1.61 -16.01
N GLU A 399 34.41 2.24 -16.36
CA GLU A 399 33.99 2.43 -17.75
C GLU A 399 34.99 3.32 -18.51
N GLU A 400 35.49 4.39 -17.89
CA GLU A 400 36.53 5.23 -18.45
C GLU A 400 37.85 4.48 -18.64
N GLU A 401 38.23 3.62 -17.68
CA GLU A 401 39.40 2.73 -17.78
C GLU A 401 39.27 1.76 -18.95
N VAL A 402 38.12 1.09 -19.08
CA VAL A 402 37.86 0.15 -20.19
C VAL A 402 37.88 0.87 -21.54
N LEU A 403 37.30 2.07 -21.63
CA LEU A 403 37.38 2.90 -22.83
C LEU A 403 38.82 3.30 -23.16
N ARG A 404 39.65 3.56 -22.15
CA ARG A 404 41.07 3.86 -22.33
C ARG A 404 41.84 2.66 -22.87
N GLN A 405 41.65 1.49 -22.27
CA GLN A 405 42.27 0.24 -22.75
C GLN A 405 41.83 -0.10 -24.17
N ARG A 406 40.54 0.11 -24.50
CA ARG A 406 40.04 -0.10 -25.87
C ARG A 406 40.70 0.84 -26.89
N ARG A 407 40.94 2.11 -26.52
CA ARG A 407 41.69 3.05 -27.36
C ARG A 407 43.12 2.59 -27.57
N CYS A 408 43.83 2.20 -26.51
CA CYS A 408 45.20 1.69 -26.62
C CYS A 408 45.28 0.42 -27.49
N ALA A 409 44.33 -0.51 -27.34
CA ALA A 409 44.26 -1.71 -28.16
C ALA A 409 43.97 -1.40 -29.64
N GLN A 410 43.13 -0.41 -29.91
CA GLN A 410 42.85 0.04 -31.27
C GLN A 410 44.08 0.70 -31.92
N GLU A 411 44.81 1.53 -31.19
CA GLU A 411 46.09 2.11 -31.64
C GLU A 411 47.13 1.02 -31.96
N GLU A 412 47.20 -0.04 -31.14
CA GLU A 412 48.08 -1.18 -31.41
C GLU A 412 47.66 -1.94 -32.67
N ILE A 413 46.36 -2.18 -32.89
CA ILE A 413 45.85 -2.81 -34.12
C ILE A 413 46.19 -1.95 -35.35
N GLU A 414 45.96 -0.64 -35.28
CA GLU A 414 46.28 0.30 -36.38
C GLU A 414 47.79 0.31 -36.68
N SER A 415 48.64 0.22 -35.67
CA SER A 415 50.10 0.08 -35.83
C SER A 415 50.47 -1.23 -36.53
N ARG A 416 49.84 -2.36 -36.15
CA ARG A 416 50.07 -3.66 -36.81
C ARG A 416 49.54 -3.69 -38.24
N ASP A 417 48.41 -3.06 -38.51
CA ASP A 417 47.87 -2.95 -39.87
C ASP A 417 48.80 -2.15 -40.79
N GLN A 418 49.43 -1.09 -40.28
CA GLN A 418 50.46 -0.35 -41.01
C GLN A 418 51.71 -1.21 -41.28
N GLU A 419 52.14 -2.02 -40.31
CA GLU A 419 53.25 -2.97 -40.47
C GLU A 419 52.93 -4.03 -41.53
N ILE A 420 51.73 -4.62 -41.48
CA ILE A 420 51.24 -5.60 -42.45
C ILE A 420 51.18 -4.98 -43.86
N GLU A 421 50.72 -3.73 -43.98
CA GLU A 421 50.64 -3.04 -45.25
C GLU A 421 52.05 -2.73 -45.81
N ALA A 422 53.01 -2.41 -44.95
CA ALA A 422 54.41 -2.29 -45.34
C ALA A 422 54.98 -3.63 -45.85
N PHE A 423 54.68 -4.75 -45.18
CA PHE A 423 55.06 -6.09 -45.65
C PHE A 423 54.40 -6.46 -46.97
N ARG A 424 53.12 -6.12 -47.17
CA ARG A 424 52.41 -6.33 -48.44
C ARG A 424 53.06 -5.55 -49.58
N LYS A 425 53.40 -4.28 -49.37
CA LYS A 425 54.13 -3.46 -50.35
C LYS A 425 55.48 -4.09 -50.69
N MET A 426 56.23 -4.56 -49.69
CA MET A 426 57.52 -5.23 -49.89
C MET A 426 57.37 -6.53 -50.71
N LEU A 427 56.36 -7.35 -50.42
CA LEU A 427 56.04 -8.56 -51.16
C LEU A 427 55.66 -8.29 -52.62
N VAL A 428 54.88 -7.23 -52.88
CA VAL A 428 54.53 -6.80 -54.26
C VAL A 428 55.79 -6.38 -55.02
N THR A 429 56.69 -5.61 -54.39
CA THR A 429 57.98 -5.21 -54.98
C THR A 429 58.85 -6.42 -55.31
N LEU A 430 58.99 -7.38 -54.38
CA LEU A 430 59.73 -8.63 -54.61
C LEU A 430 59.12 -9.46 -55.75
N ARG A 431 57.78 -9.46 -55.89
CA ARG A 431 57.09 -10.16 -56.97
C ARG A 431 57.32 -9.49 -58.32
N HIS A 432 57.30 -8.15 -58.39
CA HIS A 432 57.66 -7.40 -59.59
C HIS A 432 59.12 -7.67 -59.99
N GLU A 433 60.06 -7.59 -59.04
CA GLU A 433 61.48 -7.84 -59.29
C GLU A 433 61.72 -9.28 -59.78
N LYS A 434 60.99 -10.27 -59.25
CA LYS A 434 61.04 -11.66 -59.73
C LYS A 434 60.46 -11.81 -61.14
N MET A 435 59.39 -11.08 -61.47
CA MET A 435 58.78 -11.10 -62.80
C MET A 435 59.72 -10.48 -63.85
N GLU A 436 60.36 -9.35 -63.53
CA GLU A 436 61.36 -8.72 -64.38
C GLU A 436 62.58 -9.63 -64.63
N ARG A 437 63.05 -10.33 -63.60
CA ARG A 437 64.12 -11.35 -63.74
C ARG A 437 63.73 -12.51 -64.65
N SER A 438 62.45 -12.87 -64.73
CA SER A 438 61.98 -13.98 -65.57
C SER A 438 61.80 -13.62 -67.04
N GLN A 439 61.60 -12.34 -67.39
CA GLN A 439 61.46 -11.89 -68.77
C GLN A 439 62.79 -11.58 -69.48
N ASN A 440 63.92 -11.60 -68.76
CA ASN A 440 65.22 -11.31 -69.36
C ASN A 440 66.32 -12.20 -68.77
N PRO A 441 66.54 -13.43 -69.30
CA PRO A 441 67.48 -14.39 -68.73
C PRO A 441 68.97 -14.07 -69.00
N ARG A 442 69.30 -12.85 -69.43
CA ARG A 442 70.68 -12.42 -69.67
C ARG A 442 71.01 -11.22 -68.77
N LYS A 443 71.93 -11.48 -67.82
CA LYS A 443 72.60 -10.55 -66.88
C LYS A 443 72.09 -10.61 -65.44
N ILE A 444 72.46 -11.66 -64.70
CA ILE A 444 72.62 -11.59 -63.24
C ILE A 444 74.12 -11.61 -62.96
N SER A 445 74.72 -10.43 -63.02
CA SER A 445 76.11 -10.16 -62.64
C SER A 445 76.12 -9.45 -61.29
N ARG A 446 76.57 -10.20 -60.28
CA ARG A 446 77.28 -9.81 -59.04
C ARG A 446 77.56 -8.31 -58.86
N HIS A 447 76.98 -7.67 -57.83
CA HIS A 447 77.56 -6.53 -57.06
C HIS A 447 76.59 -6.10 -55.94
N ASN A 448 76.89 -6.35 -54.65
CA ASN A 448 77.37 -5.39 -53.61
C ASN A 448 76.27 -5.33 -52.51
N ARG A 449 76.41 -5.71 -51.23
CA ARG A 449 77.42 -5.58 -50.14
C ARG A 449 77.88 -4.14 -49.87
N SER A 450 77.72 -3.73 -48.59
CA SER A 450 78.16 -2.49 -47.89
C SER A 450 77.25 -1.25 -48.10
N SER A 451 76.99 -0.31 -47.17
CA SER A 451 77.50 0.04 -45.82
C SER A 451 76.54 1.10 -45.20
N ALA A 452 76.15 1.03 -43.92
CA ALA A 452 76.64 1.84 -42.77
C ALA A 452 75.74 3.03 -42.34
N HIS A 453 75.91 3.42 -41.06
CA HIS A 453 75.42 4.59 -40.29
C HIS A 453 74.01 4.52 -39.67
N ASP A 454 73.73 4.82 -38.38
CA ASP A 454 74.49 5.37 -37.22
C ASP A 454 73.61 5.14 -35.95
N GLU A 455 74.09 4.44 -34.91
CA GLU A 455 74.59 4.94 -33.61
C GLU A 455 73.67 5.86 -32.76
N GLU A 456 73.32 5.31 -31.58
CA GLU A 456 73.52 5.91 -30.25
C GLU A 456 72.48 6.89 -29.64
N SER A 457 71.74 6.42 -28.62
CA SER A 457 71.82 6.98 -27.24
C SER A 457 70.77 6.43 -26.25
N ALA A 458 71.31 5.77 -25.21
CA ALA A 458 71.05 6.03 -23.78
C ALA A 458 69.77 5.55 -23.03
N ARG A 459 70.01 4.48 -22.23
CA ARG A 459 69.99 4.46 -20.73
C ARG A 459 68.70 4.21 -19.91
N ARG A 460 68.88 3.18 -19.03
CA ARG A 460 68.44 2.99 -17.62
C ARG A 460 67.05 2.39 -17.37
N ARG A 461 66.97 1.08 -17.06
CA ARG A 461 67.07 0.41 -15.73
C ARG A 461 65.98 0.83 -14.73
N SER A 462 65.10 -0.11 -14.40
CA SER A 462 64.83 -0.54 -13.00
C SER A 462 64.21 -1.94 -12.96
N ARG A 463 64.87 -2.81 -12.19
CA ARG A 463 64.50 -4.18 -11.80
C ARG A 463 64.26 -4.16 -10.29
N THR A 464 63.23 -4.84 -9.82
CA THR A 464 63.11 -5.41 -8.46
C THR A 464 62.28 -6.69 -8.62
N PHE A 465 62.89 -7.88 -8.77
CA PHE A 465 63.31 -8.83 -7.72
C PHE A 465 62.20 -9.21 -6.73
N SER A 466 61.64 -10.42 -6.91
CA SER A 466 61.41 -11.38 -5.84
C SER A 466 61.61 -12.77 -6.45
N GLN A 467 62.70 -13.39 -6.05
CA GLN A 467 63.22 -14.69 -6.43
C GLN A 467 63.03 -15.56 -5.19
N ASP A 468 62.16 -16.56 -5.28
CA ASP A 468 62.23 -17.74 -4.41
C ASP A 468 62.45 -18.95 -5.31
N ASP A 469 63.71 -19.39 -5.30
CA ASP A 469 64.23 -20.57 -5.97
C ASP A 469 63.75 -21.81 -5.21
N THR A 470 62.86 -22.57 -5.82
CA THR A 470 62.84 -24.02 -5.64
C THR A 470 63.09 -24.66 -7.00
N ALA A 471 64.27 -25.30 -7.07
CA ALA A 471 64.81 -25.95 -8.25
C ALA A 471 63.82 -26.99 -8.80
N VAL A 472 63.23 -26.68 -9.95
CA VAL A 472 62.52 -27.65 -10.79
C VAL A 472 63.14 -27.56 -12.19
N PRO A 473 63.48 -28.70 -12.83
CA PRO A 473 64.21 -28.74 -14.10
C PRO A 473 63.61 -27.79 -15.14
N ASN A 474 64.49 -27.07 -15.86
CA ASN A 474 64.18 -26.24 -17.02
C ASN A 474 63.63 -27.10 -18.16
N ASP A 475 62.42 -27.63 -17.98
CA ASP A 475 61.63 -28.24 -19.03
C ASP A 475 60.69 -27.16 -19.55
N PRO A 476 60.82 -26.70 -20.83
CA PRO A 476 59.90 -25.72 -21.41
C PRO A 476 58.43 -26.16 -21.29
N ASP A 477 58.17 -27.46 -21.20
CA ASP A 477 56.82 -28.00 -21.00
C ASP A 477 56.27 -27.72 -19.58
N SER A 478 57.13 -27.65 -18.56
CA SER A 478 56.71 -27.35 -17.18
C SER A 478 56.22 -25.90 -17.00
N LYS A 479 56.82 -24.95 -17.74
CA LYS A 479 56.38 -23.55 -17.74
C LYS A 479 55.03 -23.38 -18.43
N ASN A 480 54.77 -24.16 -19.49
CA ASN A 480 53.48 -24.08 -20.20
C ASN A 480 52.32 -24.57 -19.30
N VAL A 481 52.52 -25.68 -18.58
CA VAL A 481 51.53 -26.20 -17.61
C VAL A 481 51.24 -25.21 -16.46
N TYR A 482 52.26 -24.50 -15.96
CA TYR A 482 52.05 -23.47 -14.93
C TYR A 482 51.15 -22.32 -15.42
N TYR A 483 51.38 -21.82 -16.64
CA TYR A 483 50.55 -20.76 -17.22
C TYR A 483 49.14 -21.25 -17.56
N GLU A 484 48.97 -22.47 -18.07
CA GLU A 484 47.66 -23.07 -18.31
C GLU A 484 46.86 -23.24 -17.00
N ASN A 485 47.51 -23.66 -15.92
CA ASN A 485 46.89 -23.73 -14.59
C ASN A 485 46.49 -22.36 -14.05
N GLN A 486 47.34 -21.34 -14.23
CA GLN A 486 47.03 -19.97 -13.81
C GLN A 486 45.90 -19.36 -14.65
N LEU A 487 45.87 -19.61 -15.96
CA LEU A 487 44.77 -19.24 -16.86
C LEU A 487 43.47 -19.90 -16.41
N SER A 488 43.49 -21.21 -16.16
CA SER A 488 42.33 -21.97 -15.68
C SER A 488 41.79 -21.43 -14.34
N LYS A 489 42.69 -21.07 -13.41
CA LYS A 489 42.30 -20.43 -12.14
C LYS A 489 41.68 -19.05 -12.36
N LYS A 490 42.26 -18.23 -13.24
CA LYS A 490 41.69 -16.91 -13.58
C LYS A 490 40.35 -17.01 -14.31
N ASP A 491 40.17 -17.99 -15.18
CA ASP A 491 38.89 -18.26 -15.85
C ASP A 491 37.81 -18.69 -14.85
N TYR A 492 38.18 -19.51 -13.85
CA TYR A 492 37.28 -19.86 -12.75
C TYR A 492 36.89 -18.62 -11.92
N ASP A 493 37.86 -17.80 -11.51
CA ASP A 493 37.60 -16.56 -10.76
C ASP A 493 36.69 -15.60 -11.55
N ILE A 494 36.90 -15.48 -12.87
CA ILE A 494 36.06 -14.66 -13.75
C ILE A 494 34.63 -15.22 -13.84
N GLN A 495 34.46 -16.53 -13.96
CA GLN A 495 33.14 -17.16 -13.97
C GLN A 495 32.40 -16.95 -12.64
N GLU A 496 33.11 -17.03 -11.52
CA GLU A 496 32.54 -16.80 -10.20
C GLU A 496 32.14 -15.34 -9.98
N LEU A 497 33.00 -14.38 -10.39
CA LEU A 497 32.64 -12.96 -10.36
C LEU A 497 31.44 -12.64 -11.26
N ARG A 498 31.32 -13.29 -12.43
CA ARG A 498 30.15 -13.16 -13.32
C ARG A 498 28.87 -13.70 -12.66
N ARG A 499 28.96 -14.82 -11.92
CA ARG A 499 27.84 -15.39 -11.16
C ARG A 499 27.40 -14.44 -10.05
N GLN A 500 28.34 -13.91 -9.26
CA GLN A 500 28.06 -12.96 -8.19
C GLN A 500 27.46 -11.64 -8.73
N LEU A 501 27.95 -11.15 -9.87
CA LEU A 501 27.37 -9.97 -10.54
C LEU A 501 25.91 -10.21 -10.93
N MET A 502 25.61 -11.38 -11.52
CA MET A 502 24.24 -11.76 -11.87
C MET A 502 23.33 -11.83 -10.64
N ASP A 503 23.79 -12.39 -9.52
CA ASP A 503 23.03 -12.44 -8.27
C ASP A 503 22.79 -11.06 -7.66
N VAL A 504 23.75 -10.14 -7.76
CA VAL A 504 23.59 -8.75 -7.33
C VAL A 504 22.59 -8.02 -8.22
N GLU A 505 22.64 -8.22 -9.54
CA GLU A 505 21.69 -7.60 -10.48
C GLU A 505 20.24 -8.09 -10.28
N ILE A 506 20.05 -9.37 -9.94
CA ILE A 506 18.73 -9.92 -9.60
C ILE A 506 18.21 -9.28 -8.31
N ARG A 507 19.03 -9.25 -7.24
CA ARG A 507 18.65 -8.63 -5.96
C ARG A 507 18.35 -7.14 -6.09
N LEU A 508 19.10 -6.42 -6.93
CA LEU A 508 18.86 -5.00 -7.19
C LEU A 508 17.49 -4.79 -7.86
N ARG A 509 17.15 -5.61 -8.87
CA ARG A 509 15.84 -5.56 -9.53
C ARG A 509 14.69 -5.90 -8.59
N GLU A 510 14.86 -6.89 -7.73
CA GLU A 510 13.87 -7.25 -6.71
C GLU A 510 13.65 -6.11 -5.71
N ASN A 511 14.73 -5.48 -5.23
CA ASN A 511 14.64 -4.35 -4.31
C ASN A 511 13.96 -3.13 -4.96
N GLU A 512 14.30 -2.81 -6.21
CA GLU A 512 13.62 -1.76 -6.99
C GLU A 512 12.12 -2.05 -7.16
N SER A 513 11.76 -3.31 -7.46
CA SER A 513 10.36 -3.74 -7.59
C SER A 513 9.59 -3.61 -6.26
N VAL A 514 10.19 -3.99 -5.13
CA VAL A 514 9.59 -3.85 -3.80
C VAL A 514 9.43 -2.37 -3.42
N SER A 515 10.45 -1.54 -3.71
CA SER A 515 10.41 -0.10 -3.46
C SER A 515 9.30 0.60 -4.25
N MET A 516 9.17 0.29 -5.55
CA MET A 516 8.07 0.81 -6.38
C MET A 516 6.70 0.36 -5.88
N SER A 517 6.56 -0.89 -5.42
CA SER A 517 5.29 -1.39 -4.87
C SER A 517 4.87 -0.63 -3.62
N ARG A 518 5.81 -0.38 -2.68
CA ARG A 518 5.55 0.44 -1.48
C ARG A 518 5.19 1.88 -1.82
N GLN A 519 5.82 2.46 -2.84
CA GLN A 519 5.47 3.82 -3.31
C GLN A 519 4.06 3.87 -3.89
N LEU A 520 3.66 2.87 -4.69
CA LEU A 520 2.30 2.77 -5.23
C LEU A 520 1.25 2.60 -4.13
N GLU A 521 1.51 1.75 -3.12
CA GLU A 521 0.64 1.60 -1.95
C GLU A 521 0.49 2.91 -1.16
N SER A 522 1.59 3.64 -0.96
CA SER A 522 1.57 4.95 -0.29
C SER A 522 0.79 6.00 -1.08
N VAL A 523 0.90 6.03 -2.42
CA VAL A 523 0.14 6.94 -3.27
C VAL A 523 -1.36 6.62 -3.21
N ALA A 524 -1.72 5.32 -3.31
CA ALA A 524 -3.11 4.89 -3.21
C ALA A 524 -3.74 5.26 -1.85
N HIS A 525 -3.00 5.09 -0.75
CA HIS A 525 -3.47 5.49 0.57
C HIS A 525 -3.65 7.02 0.69
N ASN A 526 -2.73 7.80 0.12
CA ASN A 526 -2.85 9.27 0.11
C ASN A 526 -4.02 9.76 -0.73
N GLU A 527 -4.31 9.12 -1.87
CA GLU A 527 -5.49 9.40 -2.69
C GLU A 527 -6.79 9.09 -1.94
N GLU A 528 -6.86 7.96 -1.23
CA GLU A 528 -8.02 7.60 -0.39
C GLU A 528 -8.25 8.64 0.71
N MET A 529 -7.18 9.08 1.39
CA MET A 529 -7.27 10.11 2.43
C MET A 529 -7.68 11.47 1.87
N THR A 530 -7.16 11.85 0.70
CA THR A 530 -7.53 13.10 0.01
C THR A 530 -9.01 13.09 -0.37
N GLU A 531 -9.52 11.96 -0.85
CA GLU A 531 -10.94 11.79 -1.16
C GLU A 531 -11.82 11.87 0.10
N LYS A 532 -11.42 11.25 1.21
CA LYS A 532 -12.13 11.37 2.49
C LYS A 532 -12.18 12.82 2.98
N VAL A 533 -11.07 13.55 2.89
CA VAL A 533 -11.02 14.99 3.23
C VAL A 533 -11.96 15.78 2.32
N ARG A 534 -11.91 15.57 1.01
CA ARG A 534 -12.80 16.24 0.04
C ARG A 534 -14.29 15.98 0.34
N VAL A 535 -14.67 14.75 0.67
CA VAL A 535 -16.04 14.41 1.06
C VAL A 535 -16.46 15.11 2.36
N LEU A 536 -15.56 15.18 3.34
CA LEU A 536 -15.80 15.88 4.61
C LEU A 536 -15.91 17.40 4.41
N GLU A 537 -15.07 17.99 3.55
CA GLU A 537 -15.16 19.39 3.16
C GLU A 537 -16.48 19.69 2.45
N GLY A 538 -16.92 18.84 1.52
CA GLY A 538 -18.23 18.98 0.87
C GLY A 538 -19.40 18.90 1.86
N LYS A 539 -19.33 17.96 2.82
CA LYS A 539 -20.33 17.88 3.92
C LYS A 539 -20.30 19.12 4.81
N LEU A 540 -19.12 19.63 5.15
CA LEU A 540 -18.95 20.84 5.95
C LEU A 540 -19.49 22.07 5.21
N GLN A 541 -19.26 22.17 3.91
CA GLN A 541 -19.75 23.26 3.07
C GLN A 541 -21.29 23.30 3.07
N MET A 542 -21.95 22.15 2.88
CA MET A 542 -23.42 22.08 2.98
C MET A 542 -23.97 22.40 4.37
N LEU A 543 -23.21 22.08 5.43
CA LEU A 543 -23.59 22.45 6.80
C LEU A 543 -23.36 23.95 7.08
N SER A 544 -22.41 24.57 6.37
CA SER A 544 -22.06 25.98 6.52
C SER A 544 -22.96 26.94 5.72
N SER A 545 -23.64 26.46 4.67
CA SER A 545 -24.65 27.21 3.92
C SER A 545 -25.96 27.32 4.73
N THR A 546 -25.92 28.15 5.79
CA THR A 546 -27.04 28.41 6.69
C THR A 546 -28.29 28.90 5.97
N SER A 547 -28.16 29.64 4.86
CA SER A 547 -29.29 30.17 4.10
C SER A 547 -30.20 29.09 3.51
N GLU A 548 -29.62 27.99 3.00
CA GLU A 548 -30.39 26.88 2.41
C GLU A 548 -31.06 26.04 3.50
N ILE A 549 -30.36 25.80 4.62
CA ILE A 549 -30.90 25.07 5.76
C ILE A 549 -32.05 25.84 6.41
N ASP A 550 -31.94 27.16 6.57
CA ASP A 550 -33.01 27.98 7.16
C ASP A 550 -34.21 28.10 6.22
N TYR A 551 -34.00 28.18 4.90
CA TYR A 551 -35.08 28.13 3.91
C TYR A 551 -35.83 26.79 3.94
N LEU A 552 -35.10 25.66 3.95
CA LEU A 552 -35.70 24.33 4.06
C LEU A 552 -36.38 24.12 5.42
N ARG A 553 -35.81 24.64 6.50
CA ARG A 553 -36.43 24.63 7.84
C ARG A 553 -37.79 25.33 7.79
N ASN A 554 -37.85 26.54 7.20
CA ASN A 554 -39.10 27.29 7.09
C ASN A 554 -40.17 26.54 6.27
N ILE A 555 -39.81 25.93 5.13
CA ILE A 555 -40.72 25.08 4.34
C ILE A 555 -41.20 23.89 5.15
N PHE A 556 -40.29 23.21 5.85
CA PHE A 556 -40.60 22.04 6.65
C PHE A 556 -41.53 22.38 7.83
N THR A 557 -41.28 23.49 8.53
CA THR A 557 -42.16 23.98 9.60
C THR A 557 -43.55 24.30 9.05
N GLN A 558 -43.67 24.96 7.88
CA GLN A 558 -44.96 25.19 7.24
C GLN A 558 -45.68 23.88 6.87
N PHE A 559 -44.94 22.89 6.38
CA PHE A 559 -45.46 21.56 6.06
C PHE A 559 -45.97 20.81 7.31
N LEU A 560 -45.25 20.90 8.44
CA LEU A 560 -45.72 20.34 9.71
C LEU A 560 -47.03 20.96 10.20
N HIS A 561 -47.22 22.25 9.97
CA HIS A 561 -48.46 22.95 10.36
C HIS A 561 -49.64 22.60 9.44
N SER A 562 -49.40 22.43 8.13
CA SER A 562 -50.44 22.15 7.14
C SER A 562 -50.83 20.68 7.01
N MET A 563 -49.96 19.74 7.40
CA MET A 563 -50.25 18.30 7.30
C MET A 563 -51.34 17.86 8.29
N GLY A 564 -52.18 16.89 7.89
CA GLY A 564 -53.05 16.14 8.79
C GLY A 564 -52.29 15.19 9.73
N SER A 565 -52.97 14.22 10.32
CA SER A 565 -52.35 13.19 11.19
C SER A 565 -51.38 12.30 10.37
N PRO A 566 -50.07 12.29 10.65
CA PRO A 566 -49.11 11.47 9.92
C PRO A 566 -49.17 10.01 10.35
N ASN A 567 -49.05 9.09 9.39
CA ASN A 567 -48.92 7.65 9.67
C ASN A 567 -47.54 7.33 10.32
N ALA A 568 -47.38 6.14 10.90
CA ALA A 568 -46.17 5.77 11.64
C ALA A 568 -44.87 5.85 10.81
N ALA A 569 -44.91 5.47 9.53
CA ALA A 569 -43.76 5.58 8.63
C ALA A 569 -43.41 7.05 8.33
N SER A 570 -44.42 7.89 8.09
CA SER A 570 -44.27 9.33 7.91
C SER A 570 -43.74 10.00 9.18
N LYS A 571 -44.15 9.58 10.38
CA LYS A 571 -43.62 10.12 11.65
C LYS A 571 -42.10 9.94 11.77
N ALA A 572 -41.57 8.75 11.43
CA ALA A 572 -40.13 8.48 11.47
C ALA A 572 -39.36 9.35 10.45
N ILE A 573 -39.88 9.46 9.23
CA ILE A 573 -39.28 10.29 8.17
C ILE A 573 -39.30 11.77 8.56
N LEU A 574 -40.42 12.27 9.08
CA LEU A 574 -40.54 13.66 9.55
C LEU A 574 -39.59 13.95 10.71
N LYS A 575 -39.41 13.04 11.67
CA LYS A 575 -38.43 13.21 12.74
C LYS A 575 -37.00 13.29 12.18
N ALA A 576 -36.64 12.40 11.24
CA ALA A 576 -35.33 12.42 10.59
C ALA A 576 -35.10 13.73 9.81
N MET A 577 -36.10 14.19 9.03
CA MET A 577 -36.05 15.47 8.32
C MET A 577 -35.90 16.65 9.31
N GLY A 578 -36.66 16.65 10.40
CA GLY A 578 -36.59 17.67 11.44
C GLY A 578 -35.21 17.75 12.12
N SER A 579 -34.59 16.59 12.40
CA SER A 579 -33.23 16.53 12.94
C SER A 579 -32.17 17.06 11.97
N VAL A 580 -32.26 16.70 10.69
CA VAL A 580 -31.33 17.20 9.65
C VAL A 580 -31.46 18.72 9.51
N LEU A 581 -32.68 19.26 9.57
CA LEU A 581 -32.95 20.69 9.45
C LEU A 581 -32.74 21.48 10.77
N LYS A 582 -32.35 20.80 11.85
CA LYS A 582 -32.21 21.37 13.21
C LYS A 582 -33.46 22.15 13.65
N VAL A 583 -34.63 21.58 13.38
CA VAL A 583 -35.92 22.14 13.79
C VAL A 583 -35.99 22.14 15.32
N PRO A 584 -36.41 23.25 15.97
CA PRO A 584 -36.53 23.30 17.42
C PRO A 584 -37.42 22.17 17.96
N MET A 585 -37.02 21.56 19.08
CA MET A 585 -37.80 20.48 19.71
C MET A 585 -39.26 20.87 20.01
N ALA A 586 -39.54 22.17 20.18
CA ALA A 586 -40.90 22.68 20.33
C ALA A 586 -41.78 22.42 19.10
N GLU A 587 -41.23 22.59 17.90
CA GLU A 587 -41.90 22.32 16.63
C GLU A 587 -41.93 20.82 16.30
N MET A 588 -40.87 20.07 16.65
CA MET A 588 -40.86 18.61 16.48
C MET A 588 -41.98 17.91 17.27
N LYS A 589 -42.40 18.46 18.42
CA LYS A 589 -43.53 17.93 19.20
C LYS A 589 -44.88 17.97 18.45
N ILE A 590 -45.00 18.73 17.36
CA ILE A 590 -46.20 18.74 16.52
C ILE A 590 -46.39 17.37 15.84
N ILE A 591 -45.29 16.69 15.48
CA ILE A 591 -45.31 15.36 14.85
C ILE A 591 -45.89 14.30 15.80
N ASP A 592 -45.64 14.45 17.10
CA ASP A 592 -46.13 13.52 18.12
C ASP A 592 -47.56 13.82 18.57
N LYS A 593 -48.00 15.09 18.50
CA LYS A 593 -49.35 15.53 18.90
C LYS A 593 -50.44 15.29 17.85
N LYS A 594 -50.08 15.28 16.57
CA LYS A 594 -50.96 14.91 15.44
C LYS A 594 -50.94 13.41 15.20
#